data_AF-A0A951AVS9-F1
#
_entry.id   AF-A0A951AVS9-F1
#
_cell.length_a   1.000
_cell.length_b   1.000
_cell.length_c   1.000
_cell.angle_alpha   90.00
_cell.angle_beta   90.00
_cell.angle_gamma   90.00
#
_symmetry.space_group_name_H-M   'P 1'
#
loop_
_entity.id
_entity.type
_entity.pdbx_description
1 polymer ?
#
loop_
_entity_poly.entity_id
_entity_poly.type
_entity_poly.pdbx_seq_one_letter_code
_entity_poly.pdbx_strand_id
1 'polypeptide(L)'
;MLGIIGFIQTGFTNYTEMTDHYILGLLQTNGFHNTVYILAGLMWLLGAFTLTPAGNQGLNIALAGVLLLLAVLGFLGYWGLLSISAGINGNNILHLILAITGLFIGGGLLSGGASE
;
A
#
# COMPACT_ATOMS: atom_id res chain seq x y z
N MET A 1 -7.00 6.60 -4.32
CA MET A 1 -8.47 6.63 -4.06
C MET A 1 -8.82 6.23 -2.64
N LEU A 2 -8.46 5.03 -2.17
CA LEU A 2 -8.85 4.53 -0.84
C LEU A 2 -8.42 5.46 0.30
N GLY A 3 -7.18 5.93 0.30
CA GLY A 3 -6.71 6.90 1.28
C GLY A 3 -7.48 8.22 1.28
N ILE A 4 -7.93 8.72 0.12
CA ILE A 4 -8.73 9.96 0.03
C ILE A 4 -10.11 9.75 0.65
N ILE A 5 -10.79 8.65 0.29
CA ILE A 5 -12.11 8.31 0.81
C ILE A 5 -12.05 8.11 2.33
N GLY A 6 -11.05 7.39 2.81
CA GLY A 6 -10.83 7.20 4.24
C GLY A 6 -10.53 8.52 4.94
N PHE A 7 -9.70 9.37 4.35
CA PHE A 7 -9.35 10.66 4.95
C PHE A 7 -10.57 11.58 5.10
N ILE A 8 -11.50 11.55 4.14
CA ILE A 8 -12.77 12.29 4.25
C ILE A 8 -13.61 11.78 5.43
N GLN A 9 -13.57 10.48 5.73
CA GLN A 9 -14.31 9.88 6.86
C GLN A 9 -13.65 10.10 8.22
N THR A 10 -12.32 9.93 8.31
CA THR A 10 -11.60 9.96 9.59
C THR A 10 -11.07 11.34 9.95
N GLY A 11 -10.70 12.14 8.94
CA GLY A 11 -10.05 13.43 9.11
C GLY A 11 -8.76 13.34 9.94
N PHE A 12 -8.53 14.36 10.77
CA PHE A 12 -7.37 14.47 11.65
C PHE A 12 -7.63 14.02 13.10
N THR A 13 -8.85 13.61 13.42
CA THR A 13 -9.21 13.15 14.77
C THR A 13 -8.66 11.73 14.99
N ASN A 14 -8.14 11.44 16.18
CA ASN A 14 -7.61 10.11 16.56
C ASN A 14 -6.62 9.58 15.51
N TYR A 15 -5.76 10.48 15.00
CA TYR A 15 -5.03 10.32 13.75
C TYR A 15 -4.22 9.03 13.64
N THR A 16 -3.57 8.62 14.74
CA THR A 16 -2.76 7.39 14.83
C THR A 16 -3.46 6.26 15.58
N GLU A 17 -4.69 6.45 16.03
CA GLU A 17 -5.40 5.43 16.79
C GLU A 17 -6.02 4.39 15.85
N MET A 18 -6.19 3.18 16.37
CA MET A 18 -6.96 2.15 15.71
C MET A 18 -8.43 2.51 15.84
N THR A 19 -9.06 2.85 14.72
CA THR A 19 -10.48 3.21 14.69
C THR A 19 -11.31 2.06 14.14
N ASP A 20 -12.61 2.07 14.40
CA ASP A 20 -13.57 1.13 13.79
C ASP A 20 -14.13 1.64 12.45
N HIS A 21 -13.42 2.55 11.77
CA HIS A 21 -13.81 3.02 10.45
C HIS A 21 -13.28 2.10 9.36
N TYR A 22 -14.19 1.54 8.56
CA TYR A 22 -13.86 0.61 7.48
C TYR A 22 -14.36 1.11 6.13
N ILE A 23 -13.48 1.07 5.11
CA ILE A 23 -13.89 1.21 3.72
C ILE A 23 -14.29 -0.18 3.19
N LEU A 24 -15.51 -0.26 2.63
CA LEU A 24 -16.10 -1.50 2.09
C LEU A 24 -16.20 -2.65 3.11
N GLY A 25 -16.16 -2.35 4.41
CA GLY A 25 -16.19 -3.35 5.48
C GLY A 25 -14.92 -4.20 5.61
N LEU A 26 -13.85 -3.87 4.87
CA LEU A 26 -12.63 -4.69 4.79
C LEU A 26 -11.38 -3.91 5.22
N LEU A 27 -11.32 -2.62 4.87
CA LEU A 27 -10.11 -1.83 5.03
C LEU A 27 -10.26 -0.92 6.23
N GLN A 28 -9.61 -1.27 7.34
CA GLN A 28 -9.59 -0.42 8.52
C GLN A 28 -8.79 0.83 8.21
N THR A 29 -9.33 1.99 8.58
CA THR A 29 -8.75 3.29 8.23
C THR A 29 -8.58 4.18 9.45
N ASN A 30 -7.60 5.06 9.40
CA ASN A 30 -7.39 6.18 10.31
C ASN A 30 -6.63 7.28 9.56
N GLY A 31 -6.53 8.47 10.14
CA GLY A 31 -5.90 9.61 9.47
C GLY A 31 -4.46 9.32 9.00
N PHE A 32 -3.68 8.60 9.80
CA PHE A 32 -2.30 8.22 9.47
C PHE A 32 -2.23 7.25 8.28
N HIS A 33 -2.96 6.14 8.34
CA HIS A 33 -2.97 5.11 7.29
C HIS A 33 -3.50 5.67 5.97
N ASN A 34 -4.52 6.53 6.03
CA ASN A 34 -5.06 7.24 4.88
C ASN A 34 -4.01 8.16 4.24
N THR A 35 -3.24 8.88 5.04
CA THR A 35 -2.16 9.75 4.56
C THR A 35 -1.06 8.96 3.89
N VAL A 36 -0.65 7.82 4.45
CA VAL A 36 0.33 6.92 3.81
C VAL A 36 -0.18 6.45 2.44
N TYR A 37 -1.45 6.06 2.32
CA TYR A 37 -2.02 5.68 1.01
C TYR A 37 -2.07 6.82 0.01
N ILE A 38 -2.37 8.05 0.46
CA ILE A 38 -2.36 9.24 -0.41
C ILE A 38 -0.94 9.49 -0.92
N LEU A 39 0.06 9.51 -0.03
CA LEU A 39 1.45 9.74 -0.39
C LEU A 39 1.99 8.65 -1.33
N ALA A 40 1.72 7.37 -1.03
CA ALA A 40 2.10 6.26 -1.91
C ALA A 40 1.44 6.37 -3.30
N GLY A 41 0.15 6.72 -3.34
CA GLY A 41 -0.56 6.96 -4.60
C GLY A 41 0.01 8.13 -5.41
N LEU A 42 0.39 9.23 -4.74
CA LEU A 42 1.05 10.37 -5.37
C LEU A 42 2.43 10.00 -5.90
N MET A 43 3.23 9.23 -5.15
CA MET A 43 4.52 8.73 -5.64
C MET A 43 4.34 7.89 -6.90
N TRP A 44 3.33 7.03 -6.95
CA TRP A 44 3.03 6.23 -8.14
C TRP A 44 2.65 7.10 -9.34
N LEU A 45 1.79 8.09 -9.10
CA LEU A 45 1.34 9.02 -10.14
C LEU A 45 2.51 9.85 -10.68
N LEU A 46 3.36 10.38 -9.79
CA LEU A 46 4.57 11.10 -10.17
C LEU A 46 5.52 10.21 -10.98
N GLY A 47 5.74 8.97 -10.54
CA GLY A 47 6.55 8.00 -11.27
C GLY A 47 6.04 7.80 -12.70
N ALA A 48 4.74 7.59 -12.86
CA ALA A 48 4.11 7.37 -14.15
C ALA A 48 4.34 8.53 -15.15
N PHE A 49 4.43 9.77 -14.67
CA PHE A 49 4.63 10.95 -15.53
C PHE A 49 6.09 11.38 -15.69
N THR A 50 6.98 11.02 -14.76
CA THR A 50 8.34 11.60 -14.70
C THR A 50 9.46 10.60 -14.93
N LEU A 51 9.23 9.31 -14.71
CA LEU A 51 10.25 8.29 -14.82
C LEU A 51 10.27 7.62 -16.19
N THR A 52 11.46 7.18 -16.60
CA THR A 52 11.63 6.28 -17.73
C THR A 52 10.96 4.93 -17.46
N PRO A 53 10.74 4.07 -18.48
CA PRO A 53 10.20 2.73 -18.27
C PRO A 53 10.98 1.92 -17.21
N ALA A 54 12.31 1.92 -17.27
CA ALA A 54 13.16 1.26 -16.27
C ALA A 54 13.03 1.89 -14.88
N GLY A 55 12.93 3.22 -14.80
CA GLY A 55 12.69 3.92 -13.53
C GLY A 55 11.34 3.55 -12.91
N ASN A 56 10.30 3.41 -13.73
CA ASN A 56 8.98 2.96 -13.27
C ASN A 56 8.98 1.50 -12.80
N GLN A 57 9.73 0.60 -13.46
CA GLN A 57 9.92 -0.76 -12.96
C GLN A 57 10.62 -0.76 -11.59
N GLY A 58 11.68 0.03 -11.43
CA GLY A 58 12.38 0.18 -10.16
C GLY A 58 11.48 0.71 -9.05
N LEU A 59 10.65 1.73 -9.34
CA LEU A 59 9.67 2.26 -8.40
C LEU A 59 8.62 1.21 -8.00
N ASN A 60 8.10 0.45 -8.97
CA ASN A 60 7.14 -0.63 -8.72
C ASN A 60 7.74 -1.71 -7.82
N ILE A 61 8.99 -2.13 -8.06
CA ILE A 61 9.70 -3.09 -7.22
C ILE A 61 9.87 -2.54 -5.80
N ALA A 62 10.29 -1.28 -5.66
CA ALA A 62 10.50 -0.66 -4.36
C ALA A 62 9.19 -0.58 -3.54
N LEU A 63 8.11 -0.06 -4.14
CA LEU A 63 6.81 0.04 -3.47
C LEU A 63 6.23 -1.35 -3.15
N ALA A 64 6.38 -2.31 -4.06
CA ALA A 64 5.92 -3.67 -3.82
C ALA A 64 6.71 -4.38 -2.73
N GLY A 65 8.02 -4.14 -2.63
CA GLY A 65 8.86 -4.63 -1.53
C GLY A 65 8.43 -4.05 -0.18
N VAL A 66 8.14 -2.75 -0.12
CA VAL A 66 7.58 -2.12 1.08
C VAL A 66 6.24 -2.76 1.45
N LEU A 67 5.31 -2.89 0.49
CA LEU A 67 4.00 -3.51 0.73
C LEU A 67 4.11 -4.97 1.19
N LEU A 68 5.07 -5.74 0.64
CA LEU A 68 5.32 -7.11 1.07
C LEU A 68 5.81 -7.15 2.52
N LEU A 69 6.74 -6.27 2.88
CA LEU A 69 7.22 -6.13 4.26
C LEU A 69 6.08 -5.73 5.20
N LEU A 70 5.23 -4.77 4.79
CA LEU A 70 4.03 -4.36 5.54
C LEU A 70 3.08 -5.52 5.78
N ALA A 71 2.80 -6.33 4.75
CA ALA A 71 1.94 -7.50 4.85
C ALA A 71 2.51 -8.54 5.81
N VAL A 72 3.79 -8.92 5.67
CA VAL A 72 4.45 -9.91 6.52
C VAL A 72 4.45 -9.48 7.98
N LEU A 73 4.90 -8.26 8.26
CA LEU A 73 4.92 -7.73 9.62
C LEU A 73 3.51 -7.59 10.22
N GLY A 74 2.49 -7.35 9.38
CA GLY A 74 1.09 -7.29 9.80
C GLY A 74 0.52 -8.65 10.15
N PHE A 75 0.78 -9.67 9.33
CA PHE A 75 0.39 -11.04 9.68
C PHE A 75 1.08 -11.53 10.96
N LEU A 76 2.32 -11.10 11.22
CA LEU A 76 3.07 -11.42 12.43
C LEU A 76 2.69 -10.54 13.65
N GLY A 77 1.94 -9.46 13.45
CA GLY A 77 1.44 -8.60 14.51
C GLY A 77 2.42 -7.58 15.09
N TYR A 78 3.47 -7.20 14.34
CA TYR A 78 4.51 -6.28 14.82
C TYR A 78 4.19 -4.77 14.64
N TRP A 79 2.93 -4.40 14.34
CA TRP A 79 2.56 -3.05 13.89
C TRP A 79 1.99 -2.07 14.92
N GLY A 80 2.21 -2.28 16.21
CA GLY A 80 1.71 -1.36 17.25
C GLY A 80 2.07 0.13 17.02
N LEU A 81 3.13 0.42 16.25
CA LEU A 81 3.58 1.77 15.91
C LEU A 81 3.06 2.35 14.58
N LEU A 82 2.62 1.53 13.62
CA LEU A 82 2.10 2.02 12.33
C LEU A 82 0.58 2.11 12.28
N SER A 83 -0.11 1.82 13.38
CA SER A 83 -1.57 1.84 13.44
C SER A 83 -2.22 0.94 12.38
N ILE A 84 -1.68 -0.29 12.25
CA ILE A 84 -2.19 -1.35 11.38
C ILE A 84 -2.58 -2.54 12.26
N SER A 85 -3.72 -3.14 11.97
CA SER A 85 -4.22 -4.30 12.73
C SER A 85 -3.36 -5.53 12.46
N ALA A 86 -3.12 -6.28 13.53
CA ALA A 86 -2.37 -7.53 13.48
C ALA A 86 -3.23 -8.68 12.88
N GLY A 87 -2.55 -9.68 12.31
CA GLY A 87 -3.16 -10.93 11.87
C GLY A 87 -3.79 -10.86 10.48
N ILE A 88 -4.72 -11.78 10.22
CA ILE A 88 -5.40 -11.90 8.93
C ILE A 88 -6.56 -10.92 8.90
N ASN A 89 -6.35 -9.77 8.25
CA ASN A 89 -7.37 -8.74 8.05
C ASN A 89 -7.28 -8.16 6.63
N GLY A 90 -8.29 -7.39 6.23
CA GLY A 90 -8.39 -6.86 4.87
C GLY A 90 -7.22 -5.96 4.48
N ASN A 91 -6.62 -5.22 5.43
CA ASN A 91 -5.44 -4.38 5.16
C ASN A 91 -4.22 -5.22 4.78
N ASN A 92 -3.89 -6.24 5.57
CA ASN A 92 -2.73 -7.09 5.31
C ASN A 92 -2.90 -7.94 4.04
N ILE A 93 -4.13 -8.40 3.76
CA ILE A 93 -4.46 -9.07 2.50
C ILE A 93 -4.29 -8.11 1.32
N LEU A 94 -4.77 -6.87 1.42
CA LEU A 94 -4.63 -5.88 0.36
C LEU A 94 -3.14 -5.55 0.11
N HIS A 95 -2.34 -5.34 1.16
CA HIS A 95 -0.90 -5.11 1.03
C HIS A 95 -0.23 -6.27 0.30
N LEU A 96 -0.57 -7.52 0.64
CA LEU A 96 -0.03 -8.70 -0.03
C LEU A 96 -0.43 -8.77 -1.51
N ILE A 97 -1.71 -8.54 -1.83
CA ILE A 97 -2.20 -8.53 -3.22
C ILE A 97 -1.45 -7.47 -4.04
N LEU A 98 -1.37 -6.24 -3.53
CA LEU A 98 -0.68 -5.14 -4.22
C LEU A 98 0.82 -5.39 -4.36
N ALA A 99 1.46 -6.02 -3.36
CA ALA A 99 2.86 -6.42 -3.43
C ALA A 99 3.10 -7.45 -4.54
N ILE A 100 2.25 -8.47 -4.62
CA ILE A 100 2.35 -9.50 -5.68
C ILE A 100 2.10 -8.84 -7.05
N THR A 101 1.01 -8.08 -7.20
CA THR A 101 0.72 -7.38 -8.46
C THR A 101 1.87 -6.46 -8.87
N GLY A 102 2.42 -5.69 -7.92
CA GLY A 102 3.51 -4.77 -8.15
C GLY A 102 4.80 -5.47 -8.58
N LEU A 103 5.19 -6.58 -7.95
CA LEU A 103 6.38 -7.34 -8.31
C LEU A 103 6.23 -8.04 -9.67
N PHE A 104 5.10 -8.72 -9.89
CA PHE A 104 4.92 -9.56 -11.08
C PHE A 104 4.62 -8.75 -12.34
N ILE A 105 3.72 -7.76 -12.22
CA ILE A 105 3.27 -6.96 -13.37
C ILE A 105 4.09 -5.68 -13.47
N GLY A 106 4.12 -4.88 -12.40
CA GLY A 106 4.75 -3.56 -12.41
C GLY A 106 6.28 -3.60 -12.47
N GLY A 107 6.90 -4.57 -11.79
CA GLY A 107 8.35 -4.76 -11.71
C GLY A 107 8.94 -5.52 -12.88
N GLY A 108 8.11 -5.96 -13.83
CA GLY A 108 8.58 -6.64 -15.04
C GLY A 108 9.09 -8.06 -14.81
N LEU A 109 8.83 -8.70 -13.67
CA LEU A 109 9.21 -10.09 -13.44
C LEU A 109 8.62 -11.03 -14.51
N LEU A 110 7.41 -10.74 -14.99
CA LEU A 110 6.77 -11.46 -16.09
C LEU A 110 7.29 -11.05 -17.49
N SER A 111 8.04 -9.96 -17.61
CA SER A 111 8.59 -9.46 -18.88
C SER A 111 9.95 -10.06 -19.25
N GLY A 112 10.61 -10.78 -18.34
CA GLY A 112 11.94 -11.39 -18.54
C GLY A 112 12.03 -12.50 -19.61
N GLY A 113 10.95 -12.77 -20.35
CA GLY A 113 10.90 -13.73 -21.46
C GLY A 113 10.87 -13.11 -22.86
N ALA A 114 10.79 -11.79 -22.98
CA ALA A 114 10.91 -11.12 -24.28
C ALA A 114 12.39 -10.83 -24.56
N SER A 115 13.10 -11.85 -25.04
CA SER A 115 14.42 -11.66 -25.66
C SER A 115 14.25 -10.88 -26.97
N GLU A 116 14.89 -9.72 -27.07
CA GLU A 116 15.34 -9.17 -28.36
C GLU A 116 16.61 -9.90 -28.81
#